data_AF-A0A401FIK3-F1
#
_entry.id   AF-A0A401FIK3-F1
#
_cell.length_a   1.000
_cell.length_b   1.000
_cell.length_c   1.000
_cell.angle_alpha   90.00
_cell.angle_beta   90.00
_cell.angle_gamma   90.00
#
_symmetry.space_group_name_H-M   'P 1'
#
loop_
_entity.id
_entity.type
_entity.pdbx_description
1 polymer ?
#
loop_
_entity_poly.entity_id
_entity_poly.type
_entity_poly.pdbx_seq_one_letter_code
_entity_poly.pdbx_strand_id
1 'polypeptide(L)'
;MKQLKKFLTSKEVLVTLFLLIIYGCLIFTIYFNGYSGVPKKVEDMPVTIVNQDSNSKHLANQLNDSLPFNHIHHSNNLNSTKQKLNDRKTFLIIAIPKNFSKDINQNKSVNLNFYINQSNQSAVTSGMNTVASSVGSTINQQVILKKGQAMLAEGQMSVLKKTLATQQKKMAAQVNTQNKPLQLHQLLPNLNLKPDLSNRLPQVVKNLIKLPKCRKLKSSKE
;
A
#
# COMPACT_ATOMS: atom_id res chain seq x y z
N MET A 1 -48.49 -27.68 -51.45
CA MET A 1 -48.16 -26.24 -51.23
C MET A 1 -49.33 -25.27 -51.37
N LYS A 2 -50.20 -25.37 -52.40
CA LYS A 2 -51.31 -24.41 -52.61
C LYS A 2 -52.32 -24.34 -51.45
N GLN A 3 -52.66 -25.47 -50.83
CA GLN A 3 -53.61 -25.52 -49.71
C GLN A 3 -53.07 -24.87 -48.43
N LEU A 4 -51.78 -25.07 -48.12
CA LEU A 4 -51.10 -24.41 -47.00
C LEU A 4 -51.07 -22.89 -47.16
N LYS A 5 -50.84 -22.41 -48.40
CA LYS A 5 -50.85 -20.98 -48.70
C LYS A 5 -52.24 -20.35 -48.52
N LYS A 6 -53.31 -21.07 -48.91
CA LYS A 6 -54.70 -20.65 -48.67
C LYS A 6 -55.05 -20.58 -47.18
N PHE A 7 -54.58 -21.55 -46.40
CA PHE A 7 -54.78 -21.57 -44.95
C PHE A 7 -54.07 -20.41 -44.24
N LEU A 8 -52.79 -20.16 -44.56
CA LEU A 8 -52.00 -19.05 -44.01
C LEU A 8 -52.51 -17.66 -44.39
N THR A 9 -53.24 -17.56 -45.51
CA THR A 9 -53.84 -16.29 -46.00
C THR A 9 -55.33 -16.19 -45.64
N SER A 10 -55.83 -17.08 -44.78
CA SER A 10 -57.20 -16.96 -44.26
C SER A 10 -57.32 -15.75 -43.35
N LYS A 11 -58.50 -15.10 -43.34
CA LYS A 11 -58.73 -13.87 -42.56
C LYS A 11 -58.45 -14.07 -41.08
N GLU A 12 -58.83 -15.22 -40.54
CA GLU A 12 -58.62 -15.56 -39.13
C GLU A 12 -57.13 -15.67 -38.79
N VAL A 13 -56.37 -16.43 -39.57
CA VAL A 13 -54.93 -16.59 -39.37
C VAL A 13 -54.20 -15.26 -39.52
N LEU A 14 -54.59 -14.42 -40.48
CA LEU A 14 -53.97 -13.12 -40.69
C LEU A 14 -54.23 -12.15 -39.52
N VAL A 15 -55.45 -12.14 -38.96
CA VAL A 15 -55.80 -11.33 -37.79
C VAL A 15 -55.05 -11.80 -36.54
N THR A 16 -54.99 -13.11 -36.29
CA THR A 16 -54.22 -13.65 -35.16
C THR A 16 -52.73 -13.38 -35.30
N LEU A 17 -52.17 -13.51 -36.50
CA LEU A 17 -50.77 -13.17 -36.77
C LEU A 17 -50.48 -11.70 -36.53
N PHE A 18 -51.38 -10.81 -36.95
CA PHE A 18 -51.26 -9.38 -36.69
C PHE A 18 -51.30 -9.06 -35.19
N LEU A 19 -52.22 -9.67 -34.44
CA LEU A 19 -52.32 -9.51 -32.99
C LEU A 19 -51.06 -10.02 -32.27
N LEU A 20 -50.52 -11.15 -32.71
CA LEU A 20 -49.28 -11.73 -32.18
C LEU A 20 -48.09 -10.78 -32.42
N ILE A 21 -48.00 -10.17 -33.59
CA ILE A 21 -46.94 -9.20 -33.91
C ILE A 21 -47.06 -7.96 -33.02
N ILE A 22 -48.26 -7.40 -32.84
CA ILE A 22 -48.49 -6.25 -31.96
C ILE A 22 -48.09 -6.59 -30.52
N TYR A 23 -48.54 -7.73 -30.01
CA TYR A 23 -48.18 -8.20 -28.68
C TYR A 23 -46.66 -8.38 -28.54
N GLY A 24 -46.02 -9.00 -29.54
CA GLY A 24 -44.56 -9.15 -29.60
C GLY A 24 -43.83 -7.81 -29.57
N CYS A 25 -44.26 -6.83 -30.37
CA CYS A 25 -43.70 -5.48 -30.36
C CYS A 25 -43.89 -4.78 -29.02
N LEU A 26 -45.03 -4.96 -28.36
CA LEU A 26 -45.31 -4.36 -27.06
C LEU A 26 -44.39 -4.94 -25.98
N ILE A 27 -44.25 -6.26 -25.92
CA ILE A 27 -43.31 -6.93 -25.02
C ILE A 27 -41.87 -6.52 -25.32
N PHE A 28 -41.48 -6.46 -26.59
CA PHE A 28 -40.14 -6.04 -27.00
C PHE A 28 -39.83 -4.60 -26.56
N THR A 29 -40.81 -3.69 -26.70
CA THR A 29 -40.67 -2.29 -26.29
C THR A 29 -40.50 -2.17 -24.78
N ILE A 30 -41.32 -2.88 -23.99
CA ILE A 30 -41.22 -2.90 -22.52
C ILE A 30 -39.85 -3.48 -22.11
N TYR A 31 -39.44 -4.58 -22.74
CA TYR A 31 -38.16 -5.23 -22.46
C TYR A 31 -37.01 -4.25 -22.71
N PHE A 32 -36.87 -3.73 -23.93
CA PHE A 32 -35.74 -2.85 -24.30
C PHE A 32 -35.73 -1.52 -23.53
N ASN A 33 -36.90 -0.93 -23.26
CA ASN A 33 -36.97 0.29 -22.46
C ASN A 33 -36.50 0.02 -21.02
N GLY A 34 -36.83 -1.15 -20.46
CA GLY A 34 -36.35 -1.59 -19.15
C GLY A 34 -34.84 -1.78 -19.02
N TYR A 35 -34.10 -1.98 -20.13
CA TYR A 35 -32.63 -2.08 -20.13
C TYR A 35 -31.92 -0.76 -20.47
N SER A 36 -32.66 0.28 -20.85
CA SER A 36 -32.07 1.57 -21.28
C SER A 36 -31.24 2.27 -20.20
N GLY A 37 -31.50 1.99 -18.92
CA GLY A 37 -30.79 2.57 -17.78
C GLY A 37 -29.47 1.90 -17.41
N VAL A 38 -29.05 0.83 -18.10
CA VAL A 38 -27.78 0.14 -17.86
C VAL A 38 -26.79 0.48 -18.98
N PRO A 39 -25.55 0.93 -18.65
CA PRO A 39 -24.52 1.13 -19.66
C PRO A 39 -24.33 -0.11 -20.54
N LYS A 40 -24.24 0.09 -21.86
CA LYS A 40 -24.10 -1.02 -22.82
C LYS A 40 -22.80 -1.81 -22.65
N LYS A 41 -21.81 -1.24 -21.97
CA LYS A 41 -20.51 -1.84 -21.69
C LYS A 41 -20.26 -1.89 -20.19
N VAL A 42 -19.63 -2.98 -19.75
CA VAL A 42 -19.27 -3.18 -18.35
C VAL A 42 -18.21 -2.17 -17.88
N GLU A 43 -17.29 -1.81 -18.78
CA GLU A 43 -16.20 -0.86 -18.55
C GLU A 43 -16.70 0.56 -18.23
N ASP A 44 -17.86 0.94 -18.74
CA ASP A 44 -18.46 2.27 -18.54
C ASP A 44 -19.32 2.33 -17.26
N MET A 45 -19.34 1.28 -16.44
CA MET A 45 -20.10 1.30 -15.19
C MET A 45 -19.35 2.10 -14.12
N PRO A 46 -20.00 3.12 -13.51
CA PRO A 46 -19.36 3.91 -12.46
C PRO A 46 -19.10 3.11 -11.20
N VAL A 47 -17.84 3.04 -10.78
CA VAL A 47 -17.39 2.37 -9.56
C VAL A 47 -16.85 3.42 -8.59
N THR A 48 -17.13 3.24 -7.29
CA THR A 48 -16.61 4.16 -6.27
C THR A 48 -15.69 3.44 -5.30
N ILE A 49 -14.45 3.92 -5.18
CA ILE A 49 -13.49 3.51 -4.17
C ILE A 49 -13.68 4.39 -2.94
N VAL A 50 -14.07 3.81 -1.82
CA VAL A 50 -14.23 4.51 -0.54
C VAL A 50 -13.01 4.22 0.33
N ASN A 51 -12.17 5.23 0.54
CA ASN A 51 -11.02 5.09 1.43
C ASN A 51 -11.29 5.75 2.80
N GLN A 52 -11.47 4.93 3.83
CA GLN A 52 -11.63 5.39 5.21
C GLN A 52 -10.30 5.40 5.99
N ASP A 53 -9.21 4.87 5.42
CA ASP A 53 -7.88 4.81 6.01
C ASP A 53 -6.91 5.76 5.30
N SER A 54 -6.48 6.79 6.01
CA SER A 54 -5.55 7.80 5.48
C SER A 54 -4.20 7.22 5.05
N ASN A 55 -3.78 6.08 5.62
CA ASN A 55 -2.51 5.43 5.31
C ASN A 55 -2.60 4.50 4.10
N SER A 56 -3.82 4.14 3.67
CA SER A 56 -4.07 3.23 2.55
C SER A 56 -4.27 3.95 1.20
N LYS A 57 -3.79 5.20 1.05
CA LYS A 57 -3.90 5.95 -0.21
C LYS A 57 -3.24 5.24 -1.40
N HIS A 58 -2.08 4.62 -1.17
CA HIS A 58 -1.39 3.85 -2.21
C HIS A 58 -2.26 2.69 -2.71
N LEU A 59 -2.92 1.98 -1.80
CA LEU A 59 -3.84 0.89 -2.17
C LEU A 59 -5.03 1.41 -2.99
N ALA A 60 -5.60 2.55 -2.61
CA ALA A 60 -6.69 3.16 -3.37
C ALA A 60 -6.27 3.51 -4.81
N ASN A 61 -5.04 4.01 -5.00
CA ASN A 61 -4.49 4.30 -6.33
C ASN A 61 -4.23 3.00 -7.12
N GLN A 62 -3.65 1.98 -6.49
CA GLN A 62 -3.46 0.68 -7.14
C GLN A 62 -4.77 0.05 -7.59
N LEU A 63 -5.83 0.19 -6.79
CA LEU A 63 -7.18 -0.25 -7.18
C LEU A 63 -7.69 0.54 -8.38
N ASN A 64 -7.50 1.86 -8.42
CA ASN A 64 -7.87 2.66 -9.57
C ASN A 64 -7.23 2.16 -10.87
N ASP A 65 -5.94 1.80 -10.83
CA ASP A 65 -5.20 1.40 -12.02
C ASP A 65 -5.43 -0.08 -12.41
N SER A 66 -5.79 -0.93 -11.45
CA SER A 66 -6.01 -2.37 -11.69
C SER A 66 -7.42 -2.72 -12.16
N LEU A 67 -8.37 -1.79 -11.99
CA LEU A 67 -9.76 -2.01 -12.32
C LEU A 67 -10.03 -1.67 -13.80
N PRO A 68 -10.71 -2.56 -14.55
CA PRO A 68 -11.02 -2.32 -15.96
C PRO A 68 -12.27 -1.43 -16.13
N PHE A 69 -12.32 -0.30 -15.43
CA PHE A 69 -13.44 0.65 -15.49
C PHE A 69 -12.96 2.04 -15.91
N ASN A 70 -13.71 2.67 -16.79
CA ASN A 70 -13.43 4.02 -17.29
C ASN A 70 -13.86 5.11 -16.29
N HIS A 71 -14.83 4.79 -15.42
CA HIS A 71 -15.44 5.75 -14.48
C HIS A 71 -15.23 5.31 -13.04
N ILE A 72 -14.08 5.67 -12.48
CA ILE A 72 -13.74 5.40 -11.08
C ILE A 72 -13.80 6.72 -10.29
N HIS A 73 -14.64 6.72 -9.26
CA HIS A 73 -14.78 7.84 -8.33
C HIS A 73 -14.13 7.52 -7.00
N HIS A 74 -13.62 8.55 -6.33
CA HIS A 74 -13.08 8.43 -4.97
C HIS A 74 -13.99 9.13 -3.98
N SER A 75 -14.15 8.53 -2.81
CA SER A 75 -14.92 9.11 -1.70
C SER A 75 -14.31 8.68 -0.37
N ASN A 76 -14.56 9.46 0.68
CA ASN A 76 -14.21 9.09 2.05
C ASN A 76 -15.45 8.77 2.89
N ASN A 77 -16.64 9.04 2.38
CA ASN A 77 -17.91 8.88 3.09
C ASN A 77 -18.70 7.68 2.54
N LEU A 78 -18.66 6.58 3.29
CA LEU A 78 -19.35 5.34 2.93
C LEU A 78 -20.88 5.51 2.84
N ASN A 79 -21.50 6.27 3.76
CA ASN A 79 -22.96 6.42 3.78
C ASN A 79 -23.48 7.16 2.54
N SER A 80 -22.84 8.27 2.18
CA SER A 80 -23.20 9.00 0.95
C SER A 80 -23.01 8.14 -0.31
N THR A 81 -21.99 7.28 -0.29
CA THR A 81 -21.70 6.39 -1.41
C THR A 81 -22.71 5.25 -1.50
N LYS A 82 -23.17 4.72 -0.36
CA LYS A 82 -24.27 3.74 -0.32
C LYS A 82 -25.58 4.31 -0.87
N GLN A 83 -25.88 5.58 -0.62
CA GLN A 83 -27.02 6.25 -1.26
C GLN A 83 -26.84 6.31 -2.79
N LYS A 84 -25.66 6.68 -3.29
CA LYS A 84 -25.36 6.64 -4.74
C LYS A 84 -25.50 5.23 -5.34
N LEU A 85 -25.18 4.19 -4.58
CA LEU A 85 -25.34 2.79 -4.99
C LEU A 85 -26.82 2.39 -5.08
N ASN A 86 -27.65 2.88 -4.16
CA ASN A 86 -29.10 2.67 -4.20
C ASN A 86 -29.75 3.43 -5.36
N ASP A 87 -29.30 4.67 -5.61
CA ASP A 87 -29.73 5.52 -6.72
C ASP A 87 -29.21 5.03 -8.09
N ARG A 88 -28.45 3.92 -8.15
CA ARG A 88 -27.81 3.37 -9.35
C ARG A 88 -26.85 4.34 -10.05
N LYS A 89 -26.30 5.32 -9.31
CA LYS A 89 -25.26 6.25 -9.79
C LYS A 89 -23.86 5.64 -9.71
N THR A 90 -23.70 4.59 -8.91
CA THR A 90 -22.51 3.72 -8.88
C THR A 90 -22.98 2.27 -8.76
N PHE A 91 -22.28 1.34 -9.38
CA PHE A 91 -22.69 -0.08 -9.44
C PHE A 91 -21.87 -0.98 -8.50
N LEU A 92 -20.69 -0.54 -8.10
CA LEU A 92 -19.82 -1.23 -7.15
C LEU A 92 -19.18 -0.22 -6.22
N ILE A 93 -19.20 -0.52 -4.91
CA ILE A 93 -18.40 0.19 -3.91
C ILE A 93 -17.31 -0.75 -3.43
N ILE A 94 -16.07 -0.27 -3.47
CA ILE A 94 -14.93 -0.95 -2.86
C ILE A 94 -14.48 -0.11 -1.66
N ALA A 95 -14.76 -0.58 -0.45
CA ALA A 95 -14.48 0.16 0.78
C ALA A 95 -13.26 -0.40 1.51
N ILE A 96 -12.28 0.46 1.72
CA ILE A 96 -11.09 0.21 2.53
C ILE A 96 -11.41 0.66 3.97
N PRO A 97 -11.46 -0.25 4.95
CA PRO A 97 -11.81 0.09 6.33
C PRO A 97 -10.73 0.94 7.01
N LYS A 98 -11.13 1.79 7.97
CA LYS A 98 -10.27 2.81 8.62
C LYS A 98 -8.96 2.30 9.23
N ASN A 99 -8.91 1.04 9.66
CA ASN A 99 -7.73 0.44 10.30
C ASN A 99 -6.96 -0.52 9.39
N PHE A 100 -7.25 -0.57 8.09
CA PHE A 100 -6.71 -1.56 7.17
C PHE A 100 -5.17 -1.67 7.22
N SER A 101 -4.45 -0.55 7.05
CA SER A 101 -2.98 -0.54 7.12
C SER A 101 -2.45 -0.95 8.49
N LYS A 102 -3.12 -0.51 9.56
CA LYS A 102 -2.72 -0.84 10.94
C LYS A 102 -2.89 -2.33 11.22
N ASP A 103 -4.00 -2.91 10.79
CA ASP A 103 -4.31 -4.31 11.02
C ASP A 103 -3.38 -5.23 10.22
N ILE A 104 -2.94 -4.83 9.01
CA ILE A 104 -1.87 -5.54 8.28
C ILE A 104 -0.58 -5.58 9.10
N ASN A 105 -0.14 -4.43 9.62
CA ASN A 105 1.10 -4.32 10.40
C ASN A 105 1.02 -5.09 11.72
N GLN A 106 -0.19 -5.24 12.29
CA GLN A 106 -0.43 -6.06 13.48
C GLN A 106 -0.63 -7.54 13.17
N ASN A 107 -0.33 -7.97 11.94
CA ASN A 107 -0.51 -9.33 11.44
C ASN A 107 -1.96 -9.85 11.54
N LYS A 108 -2.95 -8.96 11.64
CA LYS A 108 -4.38 -9.32 11.71
C LYS A 108 -4.95 -9.56 10.32
N SER A 109 -5.88 -10.49 10.21
CA SER A 109 -6.61 -10.70 8.96
C SER A 109 -7.37 -9.42 8.58
N VAL A 110 -7.20 -8.96 7.34
CA VAL A 110 -7.90 -7.80 6.79
C VAL A 110 -8.56 -8.21 5.50
N ASN A 111 -9.75 -7.66 5.25
CA ASN A 111 -10.48 -7.84 4.01
C ASN A 111 -11.02 -6.48 3.55
N LEU A 112 -11.14 -6.32 2.24
CA LEU A 112 -11.89 -5.21 1.66
C LEU A 112 -13.39 -5.50 1.73
N ASN A 113 -14.19 -4.45 1.91
CA ASN A 113 -15.65 -4.57 1.91
C ASN A 113 -16.19 -4.17 0.54
N PHE A 114 -16.95 -5.06 -0.09
CA PHE A 114 -17.59 -4.81 -1.38
C PHE A 114 -19.09 -4.63 -1.20
N TYR A 115 -19.66 -3.60 -1.81
CA TYR A 115 -21.11 -3.39 -1.81
C TYR A 115 -21.63 -3.32 -3.24
N ILE A 116 -22.66 -4.12 -3.51
CA ILE A 116 -23.32 -4.24 -4.81
C ILE A 116 -24.83 -4.15 -4.55
N ASN A 117 -25.53 -3.36 -5.34
CA ASN A 117 -26.98 -3.30 -5.27
C ASN A 117 -27.58 -4.51 -6.02
N GLN A 118 -28.11 -5.47 -5.25
CA GLN A 118 -28.69 -6.71 -5.78
C GLN A 118 -30.04 -6.50 -6.47
N SER A 119 -30.64 -5.31 -6.38
CA SER A 119 -31.86 -4.94 -7.11
C SER A 119 -31.59 -4.53 -8.57
N ASN A 120 -30.33 -4.52 -8.99
CA ASN A 120 -29.95 -4.41 -10.41
C ASN A 120 -30.19 -5.73 -11.14
N GLN A 121 -30.17 -5.71 -12.47
CA GLN A 121 -30.29 -6.94 -13.28
C GLN A 121 -29.15 -7.92 -12.98
N SER A 122 -29.46 -9.21 -13.06
CA SER A 122 -28.55 -10.31 -12.71
C SER A 122 -27.23 -10.29 -13.48
N ALA A 123 -27.23 -9.86 -14.75
CA ALA A 123 -26.01 -9.72 -15.53
C ALA A 123 -25.03 -8.69 -14.91
N VAL A 124 -25.56 -7.55 -14.46
CA VAL A 124 -24.77 -6.49 -13.81
C VAL A 124 -24.25 -6.97 -12.47
N THR A 125 -25.12 -7.52 -11.62
CA THR A 125 -24.71 -7.98 -10.28
C THR A 125 -23.70 -9.11 -10.36
N SER A 126 -23.86 -10.05 -11.29
CA SER A 126 -22.92 -11.14 -11.52
C SER A 126 -21.56 -10.62 -11.99
N GLY A 127 -21.53 -9.69 -12.96
CA GLY A 127 -20.29 -9.06 -13.40
C GLY A 127 -19.56 -8.33 -12.27
N MET A 128 -20.29 -7.54 -11.48
CA MET A 128 -19.71 -6.85 -10.32
C MET A 128 -19.21 -7.82 -9.25
N ASN A 129 -19.91 -8.92 -9.00
CA ASN A 129 -19.46 -9.97 -8.08
C ASN A 129 -18.14 -10.60 -8.56
N THR A 130 -18.02 -10.93 -9.86
CA THR A 130 -16.79 -11.48 -10.43
C THR A 130 -15.62 -10.52 -10.24
N VAL A 131 -15.81 -9.23 -10.51
CA VAL A 131 -14.78 -8.21 -10.30
C VAL A 131 -14.42 -8.09 -8.83
N ALA A 132 -15.41 -8.01 -7.93
CA ALA A 132 -15.19 -7.95 -6.49
C ALA A 132 -14.40 -9.16 -5.97
N SER A 133 -14.74 -10.37 -6.41
CA SER A 133 -14.01 -11.59 -6.05
C SER A 133 -12.58 -11.60 -6.58
N SER A 134 -12.37 -11.17 -7.82
CA SER A 134 -11.03 -11.08 -8.41
C SER A 134 -10.14 -10.09 -7.65
N VAL A 135 -10.63 -8.86 -7.44
CA VAL A 135 -9.92 -7.82 -6.70
C VAL A 135 -9.66 -8.24 -5.25
N GLY A 136 -10.67 -8.79 -4.57
CA GLY A 136 -10.53 -9.28 -3.20
C GLY A 136 -9.47 -10.37 -3.08
N SER A 137 -9.44 -11.32 -4.01
CA SER A 137 -8.43 -12.39 -4.04
C SER A 137 -7.02 -11.82 -4.27
N THR A 138 -6.84 -10.94 -5.25
CA THR A 138 -5.55 -10.32 -5.56
C THR A 138 -5.02 -9.50 -4.39
N ILE A 139 -5.87 -8.70 -3.73
CA ILE A 139 -5.46 -7.92 -2.57
C ILE A 139 -5.14 -8.82 -1.38
N ASN A 140 -5.94 -9.86 -1.13
CA ASN A 140 -5.65 -10.81 -0.06
C ASN A 140 -4.31 -11.52 -0.27
N GLN A 141 -4.00 -11.93 -1.51
CA GLN A 141 -2.68 -12.48 -1.85
C GLN A 141 -1.55 -11.48 -1.58
N GLN A 142 -1.69 -10.22 -2.01
CA GLN A 142 -0.69 -9.19 -1.76
C GLN A 142 -0.50 -8.94 -0.25
N VAL A 143 -1.57 -8.93 0.53
CA VAL A 143 -1.50 -8.77 1.99
C VAL A 143 -0.76 -9.95 2.63
N ILE A 144 -1.05 -11.19 2.22
CA ILE A 144 -0.34 -12.38 2.71
C ILE A 144 1.15 -12.30 2.39
N LEU A 145 1.51 -11.90 1.16
CA LEU A 145 2.91 -11.74 0.75
C LEU A 145 3.62 -10.65 1.58
N LYS A 146 3.00 -9.49 1.78
CA LYS A 146 3.57 -8.40 2.60
C LYS A 146 3.77 -8.82 4.06
N LYS A 147 2.82 -9.56 4.63
CA LYS A 147 2.97 -10.12 5.98
C LYS A 147 4.11 -11.13 6.05
N GLY A 148 4.22 -12.03 5.08
CA GLY A 148 5.33 -12.98 5.01
C GLY A 148 6.69 -12.26 4.96
N GLN A 149 6.81 -11.23 4.13
CA GLN A 149 8.02 -10.40 4.06
C GLN A 149 8.31 -9.68 5.38
N ALA A 150 7.30 -9.12 6.04
CA ALA A 150 7.45 -8.47 7.34
C ALA A 150 7.91 -9.46 8.42
N MET A 151 7.32 -10.65 8.50
CA MET A 151 7.73 -11.70 9.43
C MET A 151 9.17 -12.19 9.17
N LEU A 152 9.56 -12.32 7.91
CA LEU A 152 10.94 -12.68 7.53
C LEU A 152 11.93 -11.56 7.92
N ALA A 153 11.58 -10.30 7.69
CA ALA A 153 12.40 -9.16 8.06
C ALA A 153 12.53 -9.03 9.59
N GLU A 154 11.46 -9.23 10.35
CA GLU A 154 11.49 -9.29 11.82
C GLU A 154 12.36 -10.44 12.32
N GLY A 155 12.25 -11.61 11.70
CA GLY A 155 13.10 -12.77 12.00
C GLY A 155 14.58 -12.43 11.85
N GLN A 156 14.98 -11.87 10.71
CA GLN A 156 16.36 -11.43 10.46
C GLN A 156 16.80 -10.31 11.41
N MET A 157 15.92 -9.36 11.71
CA MET A 157 16.20 -8.27 12.65
C MET A 157 16.39 -8.78 14.08
N SER A 158 15.66 -9.83 14.48
CA SER A 158 15.83 -10.46 15.79
C SER A 158 17.17 -11.16 15.92
N VAL A 159 17.64 -11.82 14.85
CA VAL A 159 18.97 -12.43 14.77
C VAL A 159 20.04 -11.34 14.79
N LEU A 160 19.85 -10.26 14.04
CA LEU A 160 20.76 -9.13 14.03
C LEU A 160 20.85 -8.48 15.42
N LYS A 161 19.72 -8.25 16.11
CA LYS A 161 19.69 -7.72 17.48
C LYS A 161 20.34 -8.67 18.48
N LYS A 162 20.15 -9.99 18.37
CA LYS A 162 20.85 -10.97 19.21
C LYS A 162 22.35 -10.94 18.97
N THR A 163 22.79 -10.86 17.71
CA THR A 163 24.21 -10.76 17.36
C THR A 163 24.80 -9.44 17.83
N LEU A 164 24.10 -8.33 17.67
CA LEU A 164 24.50 -7.00 18.17
C LEU A 164 24.55 -6.96 19.70
N ALA A 165 23.59 -7.55 20.41
CA ALA A 165 23.62 -7.63 21.88
C ALA A 165 24.75 -8.55 22.38
N THR A 166 25.04 -9.63 21.65
CA THR A 166 26.16 -10.54 21.95
C THR A 166 27.50 -9.86 21.65
N GLN A 167 27.60 -9.09 20.57
CA GLN A 167 28.77 -8.26 20.26
C GLN A 167 28.92 -7.12 21.28
N GLN A 168 27.86 -6.43 21.69
CA GLN A 168 27.92 -5.39 22.72
C GLN A 168 28.35 -5.97 24.07
N LYS A 169 27.88 -7.16 24.45
CA LYS A 169 28.40 -7.86 25.66
C LYS A 169 29.87 -8.28 25.52
N LYS A 170 30.31 -8.72 24.34
CA LYS A 170 31.72 -9.05 24.09
C LYS A 170 32.63 -7.81 24.05
N MET A 171 32.15 -6.69 23.50
CA MET A 171 32.83 -5.39 23.51
C MET A 171 32.92 -4.83 24.93
N ALA A 172 31.87 -4.92 25.75
CA ALA A 172 31.91 -4.52 27.15
C ALA A 172 32.82 -5.41 28.01
N ALA A 173 32.92 -6.72 27.71
CA ALA A 173 33.86 -7.63 28.37
C ALA A 173 35.33 -7.40 27.94
N GLN A 174 35.58 -6.95 26.70
CA GLN A 174 36.92 -6.57 26.24
C GLN A 174 37.39 -5.24 26.85
N VAL A 175 36.49 -4.29 27.13
CA VAL A 175 36.84 -3.02 27.80
C VAL A 175 37.30 -3.21 29.25
N ASN A 176 36.94 -4.32 29.92
CA ASN A 176 37.35 -4.59 31.31
C ASN A 176 38.59 -5.50 31.45
N THR A 177 39.17 -5.99 30.34
CA THR A 177 40.41 -6.79 30.34
C THR A 177 41.63 -5.98 29.87
N GLN A 178 41.53 -4.65 29.90
CA GLN A 178 42.65 -3.75 29.63
C GLN A 178 42.81 -2.66 30.71
N ASN A 179 42.33 -2.94 31.93
CA ASN A 179 42.60 -2.14 33.13
C ASN A 179 43.12 -3.03 34.27
N LYS A 180 43.98 -4.02 33.97
CA LYS A 180 44.77 -4.69 35.00
C LYS A 180 45.95 -3.75 35.32
N PRO A 181 46.12 -3.26 36.55
CA PRO A 181 47.27 -2.41 36.87
C PRO A 181 48.55 -3.18 36.52
N LEU A 182 49.42 -2.52 35.74
CA LEU A 182 50.77 -2.99 35.42
C LEU A 182 51.48 -3.34 36.73
N GLN A 183 51.61 -4.63 37.04
CA GLN A 183 52.51 -5.10 38.09
C GLN A 183 53.94 -5.02 37.55
N LEU A 184 54.54 -3.85 37.69
CA LEU A 184 55.94 -3.60 37.35
C LEU A 184 56.81 -3.94 38.57
N HIS A 185 56.94 -5.24 38.88
CA HIS A 185 57.76 -5.66 40.03
C HIS A 185 58.84 -6.69 39.75
N GLN A 186 59.10 -7.10 38.51
CA GLN A 186 60.19 -8.03 38.26
C GLN A 186 60.91 -7.68 36.97
N LEU A 187 62.20 -7.35 37.13
CA LEU A 187 63.33 -7.43 36.18
C LEU A 187 64.05 -6.10 35.97
N LEU A 188 64.90 -5.75 36.95
CA LEU A 188 66.19 -5.11 36.67
C LEU A 188 67.25 -5.79 37.53
N PRO A 189 68.35 -6.32 36.95
CA PRO A 189 69.65 -6.17 37.56
C PRO A 189 70.36 -4.98 36.93
N ASN A 190 70.89 -4.13 37.81
CA ASN A 190 72.07 -3.27 37.65
C ASN A 190 72.39 -2.71 36.26
N LEU A 191 72.26 -1.39 36.13
CA LEU A 191 73.22 -0.56 35.40
C LEU A 191 73.35 0.79 36.10
N ASN A 192 74.43 0.89 36.89
CA ASN A 192 74.93 2.10 37.50
C ASN A 192 75.62 2.95 36.44
N LEU A 193 75.09 4.12 36.08
CA LEU A 193 75.87 5.16 35.39
C LEU A 193 75.42 6.57 35.82
N LYS A 194 76.43 7.37 36.18
CA LYS A 194 76.48 8.75 36.74
C LYS A 194 75.49 9.78 36.16
N PRO A 195 75.22 10.89 36.90
CA PRO A 195 74.53 12.05 36.37
C PRO A 195 75.52 12.91 35.57
N ASP A 196 75.28 13.11 34.28
CA ASP A 196 75.85 14.26 33.56
C ASP A 196 74.71 15.05 32.90
N LEU A 197 74.64 16.29 33.34
CA LEU A 197 73.61 17.27 33.04
C LEU A 197 74.08 18.08 31.84
N SER A 198 73.13 18.58 31.06
CA SER A 198 73.33 19.81 30.28
C SER A 198 74.23 19.71 29.04
N ASN A 199 73.96 18.77 28.13
CA ASN A 199 74.39 18.95 26.74
C ASN A 199 73.61 18.07 25.75
N ARG A 200 72.29 18.27 25.58
CA ARG A 200 71.53 17.95 24.33
C ARG A 200 70.13 18.59 24.37
N LEU A 201 70.05 19.91 24.22
CA LEU A 201 68.80 20.56 23.82
C LEU A 201 68.72 20.55 22.28
N PRO A 202 67.64 20.03 21.66
CA PRO A 202 67.48 20.06 20.21
C PRO A 202 67.30 21.50 19.70
N GLN A 203 67.98 21.82 18.59
CA GLN A 203 68.03 23.13 17.91
C GLN A 203 66.65 23.71 17.48
N VAL A 204 65.56 22.97 17.63
CA VAL A 204 64.23 23.33 17.16
C VAL A 204 63.54 24.38 18.06
N VAL A 205 63.97 24.53 19.32
CA VAL A 205 63.34 25.47 20.29
C VAL A 205 63.89 26.90 20.19
N LYS A 206 65.04 27.12 19.53
CA LYS A 206 65.65 28.47 19.39
C LYS A 206 64.94 29.40 18.41
N ASN A 207 64.05 28.87 17.54
CA ASN A 207 63.39 29.68 16.50
C ASN A 207 61.95 30.11 16.82
N LEU A 208 61.41 29.79 18.01
CA LEU A 208 60.05 30.22 18.40
C LEU A 208 60.03 31.46 19.30
N ILE A 209 61.20 32.02 19.64
CA ILE A 209 61.31 33.29 20.37
C ILE A 209 61.65 34.40 19.37
N LYS A 210 60.68 34.79 18.54
CA LYS A 210 60.66 36.08 17.84
C LYS A 210 59.23 36.40 17.39
N LEU A 211 58.44 36.88 18.34
CA LEU A 211 57.22 37.66 18.06
C LEU A 211 57.60 39.00 17.42
N PRO A 212 56.79 39.52 16.50
CA PRO A 212 56.54 40.96 16.46
C PRO A 212 55.03 41.31 16.54
N LYS A 213 54.73 42.09 17.58
CA LYS A 213 53.80 43.23 17.69
C LYS A 213 52.52 43.29 16.84
N CYS A 214 51.40 43.15 17.55
CA CYS A 214 50.19 43.99 17.56
C CYS A 214 49.84 44.84 16.31
N ARG A 215 48.63 44.62 15.77
CA ARG A 215 47.77 45.70 15.26
C ARG A 215 46.31 45.42 15.65
N LYS A 216 45.69 46.44 16.26
CA LYS A 216 44.37 46.45 16.92
C LYS A 216 43.18 46.51 15.94
N LEU A 217 42.08 45.88 16.40
CA LEU A 217 40.65 46.30 16.36
C LEU A 217 39.98 46.61 15.00
N LYS A 218 38.86 45.92 14.71
CA LYS A 218 37.52 46.52 14.83
C LYS A 218 36.40 45.47 14.92
N SER A 219 35.39 45.86 15.69
CA SER A 219 34.14 45.19 16.05
C SER A 219 33.00 45.59 15.08
N SER A 220 32.10 44.64 14.76
CA SER A 220 30.65 44.80 14.47
C SER A 220 30.15 43.38 14.12
N LYS A 221 29.28 42.67 14.87
CA LYS A 221 27.87 42.93 15.17
C LYS A 221 27.12 43.54 13.98
N GLU A 222 26.47 42.66 13.22
CA GLU A 222 25.02 42.67 12.92
C GLU A 222 24.57 41.22 12.79
#